data_AF-R7ZEH7-F1
#
_entry.id   AF-R7ZEH7-F1
#
_cell.length_a   1.000
_cell.length_b   1.000
_cell.length_c   1.000
_cell.angle_alpha   90.00
_cell.angle_beta   90.00
_cell.angle_gamma   90.00
#
_symmetry.space_group_name_H-M   'P 1'
#
loop_
_entity.id
_entity.type
_entity.pdbx_description
1 polymer ?
#
loop_
_entity_poly.entity_id
_entity_poly.type
_entity_poly.pdbx_seq_one_letter_code
_entity_poly.pdbx_strand_id
1 'polypeptide(L)' 'MDKVTVMKDIDELHDMYCADCLVIKQLRRERGKTGAHRFCIEACTVGERLQFLGEELLKVYSK' A
#
# COMPACT_ATOMS: atom_id res chain seq x y z
N MET A 1 -8.72 -14.94 5.03
CA MET A 1 -9.51 -13.79 5.53
C MET A 1 -10.77 -13.66 4.69
N ASP A 2 -11.83 -13.04 5.20
CA ASP A 2 -12.98 -12.64 4.38
C ASP A 2 -12.72 -11.27 3.73
N LYS A 3 -13.47 -10.96 2.67
CA LYS A 3 -13.32 -9.72 1.90
C LYS A 3 -13.41 -8.45 2.75
N VAL A 4 -14.33 -8.40 3.72
CA VAL A 4 -14.60 -7.19 4.50
C VAL A 4 -13.41 -6.90 5.41
N THR A 5 -12.88 -7.94 6.07
CA THR A 5 -11.69 -7.81 6.91
C THR A 5 -10.48 -7.32 6.13
N VAL A 6 -10.19 -7.90 4.96
CA VAL A 6 -9.04 -7.48 4.14
C VAL A 6 -9.16 -6.02 3.70
N MET A 7 -10.36 -5.59 3.29
CA MET A 7 -10.58 -4.20 2.89
C MET A 7 -10.38 -3.23 4.06
N LYS A 8 -10.88 -3.57 5.25
CA LYS A 8 -10.70 -2.76 6.46
C LYS A 8 -9.23 -2.60 6.82
N ASP A 9 -8.45 -3.68 6.75
CA ASP A 9 -7.01 -3.65 7.02
C ASP A 9 -6.25 -2.78 6.01
N ILE A 10 -6.65 -2.79 4.74
CA ILE A 10 -6.10 -1.92 3.70
C ILE A 10 -6.40 -0.45 4.01
N ASP A 11 -7.65 -0.13 4.34
CA ASP A 11 -8.08 1.24 4.65
C ASP A 11 -7.35 1.78 5.91
N GLU A 12 -7.25 0.97 6.97
CA GLU A 12 -6.55 1.36 8.21
C GLU A 12 -5.06 1.62 7.96
N LEU A 13 -4.37 0.75 7.22
CA LEU A 13 -2.96 0.98 6.88
C LEU A 13 -2.78 2.21 6.01
N HIS A 14 -3.68 2.41 5.05
CA HIS A 14 -3.63 3.57 4.18
C HIS A 14 -3.79 4.87 4.97
N ASP A 15 -4.79 4.95 5.83
CA ASP A 15 -5.11 6.18 6.57
C ASP A 15 -4.07 6.49 7.65
N MET A 16 -3.56 5.47 8.34
CA MET A 16 -2.53 5.67 9.37
C MET A 16 -1.18 6.07 8.80
N TYR A 17 -0.79 5.52 7.64
CA TYR A 17 0.60 5.61 7.17
C TYR A 17 0.78 6.19 5.77
N CYS A 18 -0.16 5.99 4.84
CA CYS A 18 0.02 6.34 3.43
C CYS A 18 -0.61 7.68 3.04
N ALA A 19 -1.78 8.03 3.58
CA ALA A 19 -2.59 9.18 3.17
C ALA A 19 -1.78 10.50 3.17
N ASP A 20 -0.98 10.72 4.21
CA ASP A 20 -0.15 11.91 4.37
C ASP A 20 1.36 11.64 4.44
N CYS A 21 1.79 10.49 3.91
CA CYS A 21 3.17 10.03 3.99
C CYS A 21 4.20 11.10 3.55
N LEU A 22 5.08 11.51 4.46
CA LEU A 22 6.11 12.51 4.19
C LEU A 22 7.18 11.98 3.23
N VAL A 23 7.48 10.68 3.30
CA VAL A 23 8.48 10.03 2.45
C VAL A 23 8.04 10.08 0.98
N ILE A 24 6.80 9.72 0.65
CA ILE A 24 6.31 9.83 -0.73
C ILE A 24 6.25 11.29 -1.20
N LYS A 25 5.86 12.23 -0.32
CA LYS A 25 5.85 13.67 -0.65
C LYS A 25 7.25 14.16 -1.03
N GLN A 26 8.27 13.76 -0.29
CA GLN A 26 9.66 14.11 -0.57
C GLN A 26 10.17 13.42 -1.83
N LEU A 27 9.98 12.10 -1.96
CA LEU A 27 10.42 11.34 -3.13
C LEU A 27 9.74 11.79 -4.42
N ARG A 28 8.51 12.31 -4.36
CA ARG A 28 7.84 12.90 -5.53
C ARG A 28 8.57 14.14 -6.04
N ARG A 29 9.18 14.94 -5.16
CA ARG A 29 9.97 16.12 -5.53
C ARG A 29 11.33 15.72 -6.11
N GLU A 30 11.96 14.68 -5.54
CA GLU A 30 13.31 14.25 -5.93
C GLU A 30 13.35 13.34 -7.16
N ARG A 31 12.40 12.40 -7.25
CA ARG A 31 12.42 11.28 -8.22
C ARG A 31 11.18 11.24 -9.12
N GLY A 32 10.30 12.23 -8.98
CA GLY A 32 9.00 12.27 -9.66
C GLY A 32 8.01 11.22 -9.14
N LYS A 33 6.81 11.21 -9.73
CA LYS A 33 5.71 10.34 -9.33
C LYS A 33 6.08 8.85 -9.38
N THR A 34 6.66 8.40 -10.49
CA THR A 34 7.01 6.99 -10.72
C THR A 34 8.08 6.52 -9.74
N GLY A 35 9.15 7.30 -9.54
CA GLY A 35 10.21 6.94 -8.59
C GLY A 35 9.72 6.88 -7.14
N ALA A 36 8.83 7.79 -6.75
CA ALA A 36 8.23 7.77 -5.42
C ALA A 36 7.33 6.55 -5.20
N HIS A 37 6.50 6.19 -6.20
CA HIS A 37 5.62 5.03 -6.08
C HIS A 37 6.40 3.71 -6.11
N ARG A 38 7.48 3.64 -6.92
CA ARG A 38 8.38 2.49 -6.95
C ARG A 38 9.01 2.22 -5.58
N PHE A 39 9.40 3.27 -4.84
CA PHE A 39 9.84 3.10 -3.45
C PHE A 39 8.76 2.45 -2.57
N CYS A 40 7.49 2.88 -2.69
CA CYS A 40 6.41 2.24 -1.93
C CYS A 40 6.26 0.76 -2.27
N ILE A 41 6.49 0.36 -3.52
CA ILE A 41 6.34 -1.03 -3.97
C ILE A 41 7.55 -1.89 -3.58
N GLU A 42 8.76 -1.36 -3.70
CA GLU A 42 10.00 -2.15 -3.61
C GLU A 42 10.76 -1.99 -2.28
N ALA A 43 10.44 -0.99 -1.45
CA ALA A 43 11.26 -0.65 -0.28
C ALA A 43 10.49 -0.15 0.94
N CYS A 44 9.17 0.05 0.85
CA CYS A 44 8.34 0.48 1.97
C CYS A 44 7.65 -0.72 2.60
N THR A 45 7.91 -0.98 3.89
CA THR A 45 7.29 -2.09 4.63
C THR A 45 5.76 -1.99 4.69
N VAL A 46 5.20 -0.78 4.73
CA VAL A 46 3.75 -0.56 4.64
C VAL A 46 3.24 -0.93 3.25
N GLY A 47 3.97 -0.58 2.19
CA GLY A 47 3.61 -0.93 0.82
C GLY A 47 3.75 -2.44 0.52
N GLU A 48 4.73 -3.11 1.10
CA GLU A 48 4.83 -4.58 1.10
C GLU A 48 3.61 -5.21 1.78
N ARG A 49 3.17 -4.65 2.92
CA ARG A 49 1.98 -5.14 3.62
C ARG A 49 0.70 -4.92 2.81
N LEU A 50 0.56 -3.77 2.14
CA LEU A 50 -0.55 -3.50 1.23
C LEU A 50 -0.57 -4.45 0.03
N GLN A 51 0.59 -4.81 -0.54
CA GLN A 51 0.68 -5.82 -1.59
C GLN A 51 0.19 -7.19 -1.09
N PHE A 52 0.65 -7.61 0.09
CA PHE A 52 0.20 -8.86 0.69
C PHE A 52 -1.33 -8.90 0.88
N LEU A 53 -1.93 -7.82 1.41
CA LEU A 53 -3.38 -7.73 1.57
C LEU A 53 -4.11 -7.75 0.21
N GLY A 54 -3.54 -7.12 -0.81
CA GLY A 54 -4.05 -7.20 -2.18
C GLY A 54 -4.06 -8.62 -2.74
N GLU A 55 -3.00 -9.39 -2.51
CA GLU A 55 -2.94 -10.81 -2.90
C GLU A 55 -3.97 -11.65 -2.14
N GLU A 56 -4.12 -11.42 -0.84
CA GLU A 56 -5.16 -12.08 -0.03
C GLU A 56 -6.56 -11.77 -0.55
N LEU A 57 -6.80 -10.53 -0.97
CA LEU A 57 -8.07 -10.14 -1.58
C LEU A 57 -8.33 -10.90 -2.89
N LEU A 58 -7.33 -11.07 -3.75
CA LEU A 58 -7.45 -11.84 -5.00
C LEU A 58 -7.77 -13.32 -4.76
N LYS A 59 -7.21 -13.91 -3.68
CA LYS A 59 -7.53 -15.29 -3.27
C LYS A 59 -8.98 -15.45 -2.84
N VAL A 60 -9.61 -14.40 -2.30
CA VAL A 60 -11.04 -14.41 -1.94
C VAL A 60 -11.91 -14.45 -3.19
N TYR A 61 -11.54 -13.77 -4.28
CA TYR A 61 -12.30 -13.76 -5.54
C TYR A 61 -12.05 -14.97 -6.44
N SER A 62 -10.92 -15.66 -6.27
CA SER A 62 -10.54 -16.83 -7.08
C SER A 62 -11.14 -18.14 -6.55
N LYS A 63 -12.13 -18.06 -5.66
CA LYS A 63 -12.75 -19.19 -4.96
C LYS A 63 -14.23 -19.35 -5.32
#